data_AF-A0A539CRJ8-F1
#
_entry.id   AF-A0A539CRJ8-F1
#
_cell.length_a   1.000
_cell.length_b   1.000
_cell.length_c   1.000
_cell.angle_alpha   90.00
_cell.angle_beta   90.00
_cell.angle_gamma   90.00
#
_symmetry.space_group_name_H-M   'P 1'
#
loop_
_entity.id
_entity.type
_entity.pdbx_description
1 polymer ?
#
loop_
_entity_poly.entity_id
_entity_poly.type
_entity_poly.pdbx_seq_one_letter_code
_entity_poly.pdbx_strand_id
1 'polypeptide(L)'
;MLLPAYSVALALIALMGLMGHAAGLKLSNNNDVVPLLFKILFPGWFAGFAFAAIAIGALVPAAIMSIGAANLFTRNFWKAYINPGVTALGEARVAKMTSLAVVAGALLFILFSANPIRSICNCLVAFGFCKLCLR
;
A
#
# COMPACT_ATOMS: atom_id res chain seq x y z
N MET A 1 9.05 -18.76 -10.49
CA MET A 1 9.15 -19.74 -9.37
C MET A 1 8.88 -19.15 -7.98
N LEU A 2 8.62 -17.84 -7.81
CA LEU A 2 8.25 -17.25 -6.50
C LEU A 2 6.81 -17.53 -6.04
N LEU A 3 5.96 -18.09 -6.91
CA LEU A 3 4.54 -18.30 -6.64
C LEU A 3 4.26 -19.19 -5.41
N PRO A 4 4.95 -20.34 -5.20
CA PRO A 4 4.73 -21.19 -4.03
C PRO A 4 5.12 -20.50 -2.72
N ALA A 5 6.19 -19.70 -2.72
CA ALA A 5 6.64 -18.97 -1.54
C ALA A 5 5.61 -17.90 -1.10
N TYR A 6 4.98 -17.23 -2.06
CA TYR A 6 3.91 -16.26 -1.79
C TYR A 6 2.67 -16.93 -1.17
N SER A 7 2.26 -18.10 -1.67
CA SER A 7 1.15 -18.88 -1.09
C SER A 7 1.43 -19.34 0.33
N VAL A 8 2.68 -19.75 0.63
CA VAL A 8 3.08 -20.13 1.99
C VAL A 8 3.02 -18.91 2.93
N ALA A 9 3.51 -17.75 2.49
CA ALA A 9 3.41 -16.51 3.27
C ALA A 9 1.96 -16.11 3.55
N LEU A 10 1.07 -16.22 2.55
CA LEU A 10 -0.36 -15.99 2.73
C LEU A 10 -1.00 -16.97 3.73
N ALA A 11 -0.59 -18.24 3.71
CA ALA A 11 -1.08 -19.26 4.64
C ALA A 11 -0.66 -18.95 6.09
N LEU A 12 0.57 -18.47 6.31
CA LEU A 12 1.05 -18.02 7.61
C LEU A 12 0.25 -16.81 8.14
N ILE A 13 -0.04 -15.84 7.27
CA ILE A 13 -0.88 -14.67 7.62
C ILE A 13 -2.30 -15.11 7.99
N ALA A 14 -2.88 -16.06 7.23
CA ALA A 14 -4.20 -16.61 7.54
C ALA A 14 -4.23 -17.32 8.91
N LEU A 15 -3.16 -18.06 9.24
CA LEU A 15 -3.03 -18.72 10.54
C LEU A 15 -2.96 -17.72 11.70
N MET A 16 -2.26 -16.59 11.53
CA MET A 16 -2.25 -15.49 12.51
C MET A 16 -3.64 -14.88 12.70
N GLY A 17 -4.45 -14.80 11.63
CA GLY A 17 -5.84 -14.38 11.70
C GLY A 17 -6.70 -15.30 12.57
N LEU A 18 -6.55 -16.62 12.39
CA LEU A 18 -7.24 -17.64 13.20
C LEU A 18 -6.84 -17.56 14.68
N MET A 19 -5.56 -17.29 14.97
CA MET A 19 -5.08 -17.08 16.34
C MET A 19 -5.74 -15.86 16.99
N GLY A 20 -5.92 -14.76 16.25
CA GLY A 20 -6.64 -13.58 16.73
C GLY A 20 -8.11 -13.86 17.06
N HIS A 21 -8.75 -14.76 16.30
CA HIS A 21 -10.10 -15.22 16.61
C HIS A 21 -10.14 -16.09 17.89
N ALA A 22 -9.20 -17.02 18.04
CA ALA A 22 -9.09 -17.87 19.23
C ALA A 22 -8.76 -17.08 20.50
N ALA A 23 -8.03 -15.96 20.39
CA ALA A 23 -7.74 -15.04 21.48
C ALA A 23 -8.94 -14.14 21.89
N GLY A 24 -10.10 -14.27 21.23
CA GLY A 24 -11.33 -13.55 21.59
C GLY A 24 -11.30 -12.05 21.29
N LEU A 25 -10.48 -11.59 20.33
CA LEU A 25 -10.35 -10.17 20.01
C LEU A 25 -11.64 -9.60 19.41
N LYS A 26 -12.23 -8.60 20.08
CA LYS A 26 -13.30 -7.78 19.50
C LYS A 26 -12.71 -6.75 18.55
N LEU A 27 -12.81 -7.03 17.26
CA LEU A 27 -12.27 -6.18 16.20
C LEU A 27 -13.34 -5.25 15.67
N SER A 28 -13.02 -3.95 15.61
CA SER A 28 -13.84 -2.98 14.88
C SER A 28 -13.61 -3.07 13.37
N ASN A 29 -12.39 -3.46 12.96
CA ASN A 29 -12.00 -3.71 11.57
C ASN A 29 -11.16 -4.98 11.45
N ASN A 30 -11.39 -5.76 10.39
CA ASN A 30 -10.68 -7.02 10.14
C ASN A 30 -9.18 -6.83 9.84
N ASN A 31 -8.76 -5.64 9.42
CA ASN A 31 -7.35 -5.34 9.13
C ASN A 31 -6.52 -5.13 10.40
N ASP A 32 -7.16 -4.90 11.55
CA ASP A 32 -6.48 -4.60 12.81
C ASP A 32 -6.04 -5.86 13.57
N VAL A 33 -6.37 -7.06 13.06
CA VAL A 33 -6.08 -8.35 13.73
C VAL A 33 -4.60 -8.50 14.05
N VAL A 34 -3.75 -8.28 13.05
CA VAL A 34 -2.29 -8.43 13.18
C VAL A 34 -1.72 -7.42 14.19
N PRO A 35 -1.90 -6.09 14.01
CA PRO A 35 -1.36 -5.11 14.94
C PRO A 35 -1.90 -5.25 16.38
N LEU A 36 -3.17 -5.63 16.56
CA LEU A 36 -3.76 -5.81 17.89
C LEU A 36 -3.21 -7.06 18.59
N LEU A 37 -2.96 -8.14 17.85
CA LEU A 37 -2.35 -9.36 18.39
C LEU A 37 -0.91 -9.09 18.87
N PHE A 38 -0.11 -8.35 18.10
CA PHE A 38 1.24 -7.96 18.51
C PHE A 38 1.26 -7.15 19.81
N LYS A 39 0.26 -6.28 20.02
CA LYS A 39 0.16 -5.46 21.25
C LYS A 39 -0.13 -6.30 22.51
N ILE A 40 -0.83 -7.42 22.37
CA ILE A 40 -1.25 -8.27 23.49
C ILE A 40 -0.18 -9.33 23.81
N LEU A 41 0.50 -9.84 22.78
CA LEU A 41 1.46 -10.94 22.92
C LEU A 41 2.86 -10.48 23.34
N PHE A 42 3.27 -9.24 23.02
CA PHE A 42 4.63 -8.74 23.23
C PHE A 42 4.71 -7.56 24.19
N PRO A 43 5.83 -7.40 24.92
CA PRO A 43 6.08 -6.21 25.74
C PRO A 43 6.21 -4.95 24.88
N GLY A 44 5.82 -3.80 25.42
CA GLY A 44 5.65 -2.55 24.66
C GLY A 44 6.89 -2.07 23.88
N TRP A 45 8.10 -2.36 24.37
CA TRP A 45 9.35 -1.99 23.69
C TRP A 45 9.54 -2.75 22.37
N PHE A 46 9.14 -4.03 22.29
CA PHE A 46 9.23 -4.83 21.08
C PHE A 46 8.07 -4.56 20.12
N ALA A 47 6.88 -4.27 20.65
CA ALA A 47 5.73 -3.89 19.84
C ALA A 47 6.03 -2.65 18.98
N GLY A 48 6.73 -1.65 19.53
CA GLY A 48 7.18 -0.46 18.77
C GLY A 48 8.07 -0.80 17.57
N PHE A 49 9.02 -1.73 17.74
CA PHE A 49 9.88 -2.20 16.65
C PHE A 49 9.08 -2.93 15.56
N ALA A 50 8.12 -3.78 15.96
CA ALA A 50 7.24 -4.47 15.03
C ALA A 50 6.37 -3.50 14.21
N PHE A 51 5.80 -2.46 14.84
CA PHE A 51 5.04 -1.43 14.13
C PHE A 51 5.91 -0.64 13.15
N ALA A 52 7.15 -0.32 13.51
CA ALA A 52 8.08 0.33 12.60
C ALA A 52 8.37 -0.56 11.37
N ALA A 53 8.59 -1.86 11.56
CA ALA A 53 8.81 -2.80 10.46
C ALA A 53 7.60 -2.87 9.50
N ILE A 54 6.38 -2.89 10.04
CA ILE A 54 5.15 -2.85 9.23
C ILE A 54 5.05 -1.54 8.44
N ALA A 55 5.35 -0.40 9.07
CA ALA A 55 5.32 0.90 8.41
C ALA A 55 6.32 0.97 7.24
N ILE A 56 7.56 0.48 7.43
CA ILE A 56 8.56 0.41 6.35
C ILE A 56 8.11 -0.57 5.25
N GLY A 57 7.54 -1.72 5.62
CA GLY A 57 7.01 -2.71 4.68
C GLY A 57 5.89 -2.15 3.80
N ALA A 58 5.07 -1.24 4.32
CA ALA A 58 4.03 -0.54 3.56
C ALA A 58 4.60 0.60 2.68
N LEU A 59 5.68 1.24 3.11
CA LEU A 59 6.24 2.42 2.42
C LEU A 59 6.96 2.06 1.11
N VAL A 60 7.63 0.91 1.06
CA VAL A 60 8.37 0.42 -0.13
C VAL A 60 7.46 0.25 -1.36
N PRO A 61 6.38 -0.54 -1.33
CA PRO A 61 5.50 -0.70 -2.50
C PRO A 61 4.84 0.62 -2.91
N ALA A 62 4.46 1.47 -1.95
CA ALA A 62 3.87 2.78 -2.25
C ALA A 62 4.82 3.68 -3.07
N ALA A 63 6.11 3.73 -2.70
CA ALA A 63 7.10 4.53 -3.41
C ALA A 63 7.36 4.00 -4.84
N ILE A 64 7.54 2.70 -5.00
CA ILE A 64 7.83 2.08 -6.31
C ILE A 64 6.67 2.26 -7.28
N MET A 65 5.43 2.14 -6.79
CA MET A 65 4.23 2.34 -7.62
C MET A 65 4.07 3.78 -8.06
N SER A 66 4.36 4.76 -7.19
CA SER A 66 4.33 6.18 -7.55
C SER A 66 5.36 6.53 -8.62
N ILE A 67 6.58 5.98 -8.52
CA ILE A 67 7.62 6.14 -9.55
C ILE A 67 7.19 5.50 -10.87
N GLY A 68 6.59 4.30 -10.81
CA GLY A 68 6.04 3.63 -11.98
C GLY A 68 4.94 4.43 -12.68
N ALA A 69 3.97 4.96 -11.92
CA ALA A 69 2.89 5.78 -12.43
C ALA A 69 3.41 7.07 -13.08
N ALA A 70 4.39 7.73 -12.45
CA ALA A 70 5.04 8.91 -13.01
C ALA A 70 5.73 8.61 -14.34
N ASN A 71 6.46 7.49 -14.43
CA ASN A 71 7.18 7.13 -15.65
C ASN A 71 6.23 6.68 -16.78
N LEU A 72 5.11 6.04 -16.44
CA LEU A 72 4.05 5.72 -17.39
C LEU A 72 3.37 6.98 -17.90
N PHE A 73 3.08 7.95 -17.03
CA PHE A 73 2.44 9.21 -17.40
C PHE A 73 3.32 10.06 -18.32
N THR A 74 4.61 10.21 -18.01
CA THR A 74 5.52 10.98 -18.86
C THR A 74 5.67 10.36 -20.24
N ARG A 75 5.79 9.03 -20.32
CA ARG A 75 6.06 8.34 -21.59
C ARG A 75 4.81 8.13 -22.44
N ASN A 76 3.67 7.79 -21.83
CA ASN A 76 2.44 7.48 -22.58
C ASN A 76 1.54 8.70 -22.79
N PHE A 77 1.54 9.66 -21.86
CA PHE A 77 0.64 10.80 -21.93
C PHE A 77 1.39 12.07 -22.35
N TRP A 78 2.45 12.42 -21.61
CA TRP A 78 3.15 13.68 -21.83
C TRP A 78 3.89 13.75 -23.18
N LYS A 79 4.61 12.69 -23.53
CA LYS A 79 5.30 12.59 -24.82
C LYS A 79 4.34 12.49 -26.01
N ALA A 80 3.23 11.77 -25.86
CA ALA A 80 2.28 11.54 -26.95
C ALA A 80 1.39 12.76 -27.25
N TYR A 81 0.96 13.51 -26.23
CA TYR A 81 -0.06 14.56 -26.39
C TYR A 81 0.42 15.99 -26.15
N ILE A 82 1.50 16.21 -25.39
CA ILE A 82 1.88 17.56 -24.92
C ILE A 82 3.17 18.03 -25.58
N ASN A 83 4.24 17.23 -25.50
CA ASN A 83 5.51 17.59 -26.11
C ASN A 83 6.29 16.35 -26.59
N PRO A 84 6.21 16.02 -27.89
CA PRO A 84 6.89 14.87 -28.47
C PRO A 84 8.41 14.95 -28.44
N GLY A 85 8.97 16.17 -28.39
CA GLY A 85 10.41 16.44 -28.44
C GLY A 85 11.07 16.63 -27.07
N VAL A 86 10.40 16.26 -25.98
CA VAL A 86 10.92 16.54 -24.63
C VAL A 86 12.24 15.78 -24.37
N THR A 87 13.26 16.50 -23.90
CA THR A 87 14.58 15.94 -23.60
C THR A 87 14.52 15.05 -22.35
N ALA A 88 15.47 14.11 -22.20
CA ALA A 88 15.50 13.18 -21.07
C ALA A 88 15.52 13.88 -19.70
N LEU A 89 16.17 15.04 -19.60
CA LEU A 89 16.17 15.88 -18.40
C LEU A 89 14.79 16.48 -18.10
N GLY A 90 14.06 16.86 -19.15
CA GLY A 90 12.67 17.33 -19.04
C GLY A 90 11.72 16.22 -18.60
N GLU A 91 11.87 15.00 -19.14
CA GLU A 91 11.07 13.84 -18.72
C GLU A 91 11.23 13.54 -17.24
N ALA A 92 12.47 13.56 -16.73
CA ALA A 92 12.74 13.32 -15.32
C ALA A 92 12.08 14.38 -14.41
N ARG A 93 12.06 15.64 -14.85
CA ARG A 93 11.45 16.75 -14.10
C ARG A 93 9.94 16.63 -14.04
N VAL A 94 9.30 16.30 -15.17
CA VAL A 94 7.86 16.07 -15.23
C VAL A 94 7.50 14.83 -14.41
N ALA A 95 8.24 13.73 -14.54
CA ALA A 95 8.01 12.51 -13.76
C ALA A 95 8.08 12.80 -12.25
N LYS A 96 9.07 13.57 -11.80
CA LYS A 96 9.18 13.95 -10.40
C LYS A 96 7.97 14.77 -9.93
N MET A 97 7.53 15.76 -10.70
CA MET A 97 6.32 16.53 -10.41
C MET A 97 5.06 15.65 -10.36
N THR A 98 4.90 14.74 -11.34
CA THR A 98 3.77 13.81 -11.37
C THR A 98 3.78 12.87 -10.18
N SER A 99 4.94 12.32 -9.78
CA SER A 99 5.05 11.46 -8.59
C SER A 99 4.61 12.19 -7.32
N LEU A 100 4.97 13.48 -7.19
CA LEU A 100 4.57 14.32 -6.08
C LEU A 100 3.05 14.57 -6.09
N ALA A 101 2.49 14.83 -7.27
CA ALA A 101 1.06 15.03 -7.46
C ALA A 101 0.25 13.76 -7.15
N VAL A 102 0.73 12.57 -7.51
CA VAL A 102 0.08 11.30 -7.21
C VAL A 102 0.06 11.04 -5.69
N VAL A 103 1.17 11.29 -5.00
CA VAL A 103 1.24 11.13 -3.54
C VAL A 103 0.34 12.16 -2.83
N ALA A 104 0.37 13.42 -3.26
CA ALA A 104 -0.49 14.46 -2.71
C ALA A 104 -1.98 14.20 -2.97
N GLY A 105 -2.33 13.73 -4.17
CA GLY A 105 -3.69 13.31 -4.53
C GLY A 105 -4.18 12.13 -3.70
N ALA A 106 -3.32 11.13 -3.47
CA ALA A 106 -3.63 10.01 -2.59
C ALA A 106 -3.87 10.47 -1.14
N LEU A 107 -3.07 11.40 -0.62
CA LEU A 107 -3.25 11.95 0.72
C LEU A 107 -4.56 12.74 0.86
N LEU A 108 -4.89 13.59 -0.11
CA LEU A 108 -6.16 14.30 -0.17
C LEU A 108 -7.34 13.33 -0.19
N PHE A 109 -7.25 12.26 -0.98
CA PHE A 109 -8.29 11.25 -1.05
C PHE A 109 -8.50 10.52 0.28
N ILE A 110 -7.44 10.28 1.05
CA ILE A 110 -7.52 9.67 2.39
C ILE A 110 -8.18 10.63 3.40
N LEU A 111 -7.81 11.92 3.38
CA LEU A 111 -8.32 12.91 4.33
C LEU A 111 -9.79 13.29 4.09
N PHE A 112 -10.22 13.38 2.82
CA PHE A 112 -11.57 13.83 2.47
C PHE A 112 -12.61 12.69 2.38
N SER A 113 -12.18 11.43 2.40
CA SER A 113 -13.12 10.30 2.31
C SER A 113 -13.77 10.01 3.66
N ALA A 114 -15.11 10.15 3.73
CA ALA A 114 -15.92 9.88 4.92
C ALA A 114 -15.84 8.41 5.42
N ASN A 115 -15.35 7.48 4.60
CA ASN A 115 -15.11 6.08 4.95
C ASN A 115 -13.68 5.66 4.54
N PRO A 116 -12.66 5.97 5.37
CA PRO A 116 -11.26 5.82 4.97
C PRO A 116 -10.90 4.37 4.62
N ILE A 117 -11.42 3.38 5.33
CA ILE A 117 -11.12 1.95 5.09
C ILE A 117 -11.63 1.47 3.72
N ARG A 118 -12.86 1.83 3.32
CA ARG A 118 -13.43 1.44 2.01
C ARG A 118 -12.67 2.12 0.87
N SER A 119 -12.29 3.39 1.07
CA SER A 119 -11.49 4.17 0.12
C SER A 119 -10.09 3.60 -0.06
N ILE A 120 -9.41 3.25 1.03
CA ILE A 120 -8.07 2.64 1.01
C ILE A 120 -8.12 1.30 0.30
N CYS A 121 -9.11 0.46 0.62
CA CYS A 121 -9.27 -0.84 0.00
C CYS A 121 -9.54 -0.72 -1.51
N ASN A 122 -10.43 0.18 -1.93
CA ASN A 122 -10.73 0.39 -3.35
C ASN A 122 -9.55 1.04 -4.12
N CYS A 123 -8.79 1.92 -3.46
CA CYS A 123 -7.56 2.48 -4.02
C CYS A 123 -6.50 1.38 -4.18
N LEU A 124 -6.28 0.53 -3.16
CA LEU A 124 -5.39 -0.63 -3.25
C LEU A 124 -5.85 -1.67 -4.28
N VAL A 125 -7.17 -1.86 -4.50
CA VAL A 125 -7.72 -2.69 -5.59
C VAL A 125 -7.40 -2.07 -6.96
N ALA A 126 -7.66 -0.77 -7.13
CA ALA A 126 -7.36 -0.05 -8.38
C ALA A 126 -5.87 -0.05 -8.72
N PHE A 127 -5.02 -0.12 -7.70
CA PHE A 127 -3.57 -0.22 -7.81
C PHE A 127 -3.04 -1.68 -7.80
N GLY A 128 -3.92 -2.69 -7.82
CA GLY A 128 -3.56 -4.10 -8.09
C GLY A 128 -3.14 -4.94 -6.87
N PHE A 129 -3.15 -4.40 -5.65
CA PHE A 129 -2.71 -5.11 -4.44
C PHE A 129 -3.81 -5.87 -3.71
N CYS A 130 -5.09 -5.51 -3.90
CA CYS A 130 -6.16 -5.97 -3.01
C CYS A 130 -7.31 -6.69 -3.73
N LYS A 131 -7.02 -7.61 -4.67
CA LYS A 131 -8.11 -8.41 -5.28
C LYS A 131 -8.77 -9.41 -4.32
N LEU A 132 -8.32 -9.53 -3.07
CA LEU A 132 -8.77 -10.53 -2.10
C LEU A 132 -9.71 -10.00 -1.00
N CYS A 133 -9.83 -8.68 -0.80
CA CYS A 133 -10.73 -8.13 0.24
C CYS A 133 -12.19 -7.96 -0.22
N LEU A 134 -12.49 -8.29 -1.49
CA LEU A 134 -13.84 -8.22 -2.08
C LEU A 134 -14.46 -9.62 -2.32
N ARG A 135 -13.92 -10.67 -1.67
CA ARG A 135 -14.55 -11.98 -1.61
C ARG A 135 -14.61 -12.47 -0.17
#